data_AF-A0A9P9X247-F1
#
_entry.id   AF-A0A9P9X247-F1
#
_cell.length_a   1.000
_cell.length_b   1.000
_cell.length_c   1.000
_cell.angle_alpha   90.00
_cell.angle_beta   90.00
_cell.angle_gamma   90.00
#
_symmetry.space_group_name_H-M   'P 1'
#
loop_
_entity.id
_entity.type
_entity.pdbx_description
1 polymer ?
#
loop_
_entity_poly.entity_id
_entity_poly.type
_entity_poly.pdbx_seq_one_letter_code
_entity_poly.pdbx_strand_id
1 'polypeptide(L)'
;MAARFPVKNSIREIDRNTWSVGERLLLSRTPTAPADRWWSDGCGSFYSISELAGTPPPSRPLSTLSSNFVRLIYEAGDSSAVWAIGDAFLKIKSFDHPETTREHVTLAAVHAMRRSFTIPNVLFHDEWAGRRYLVLSKIPGCTLADAWKTMDEATKCHSLNRYLSNAMRS
;
A
#
# COMPACT_ATOMS: atom_id res chain seq x y z
N MET A 1 -6.65 14.80 -17.37
CA MET A 1 -6.25 15.80 -16.36
C MET A 1 -5.02 15.28 -15.64
N ALA A 2 -3.98 16.12 -15.53
CA ALA A 2 -2.75 15.78 -14.80
C ALA A 2 -2.97 15.88 -13.28
N ALA A 3 -2.21 15.11 -12.51
CA ALA A 3 -2.29 15.16 -11.06
C ALA A 3 -1.86 16.53 -10.51
N ARG A 4 -2.61 17.03 -9.53
CA ARG A 4 -2.48 18.41 -9.01
C ARG A 4 -1.34 18.63 -8.02
N PHE A 5 -0.78 17.57 -7.45
CA PHE A 5 0.28 17.62 -6.42
C PHE A 5 1.32 16.54 -6.71
N PRO A 6 2.56 16.61 -6.19
CA PRO A 6 3.52 15.49 -6.18
C PRO A 6 2.91 14.19 -5.67
N VAL A 7 3.42 13.03 -6.10
CA VAL A 7 2.86 11.71 -5.70
C VAL A 7 2.87 11.54 -4.18
N LYS A 8 3.95 11.94 -3.50
CA LYS A 8 4.06 11.90 -2.03
C LYS A 8 3.04 12.78 -1.28
N ASN A 9 2.41 13.73 -1.96
CA ASN A 9 1.39 14.61 -1.39
C ASN A 9 -0.03 14.17 -1.76
N SER A 10 -0.20 12.94 -2.24
CA SER A 10 -1.50 12.41 -2.66
C SER A 10 -2.45 12.15 -1.50
N ILE A 11 -1.96 11.94 -0.28
CA ILE A 11 -2.82 11.77 0.89
C ILE A 11 -2.87 13.08 1.66
N ARG A 12 -4.08 13.57 1.91
CA ARG A 12 -4.33 14.80 2.66
C ARG A 12 -5.33 14.54 3.78
N GLU A 13 -5.14 15.21 4.90
CA GLU A 13 -6.01 15.11 6.07
C GLU A 13 -7.26 15.96 5.86
N ILE A 14 -8.43 15.36 6.11
CA ILE A 14 -9.72 16.05 6.17
C ILE A 14 -10.06 16.30 7.64
N ASP A 15 -10.08 15.23 8.45
CA ASP A 15 -10.25 15.27 9.90
C ASP A 15 -9.38 14.19 10.60
N ARG A 16 -9.69 13.88 11.87
CA ARG A 16 -8.92 12.91 12.68
C ARG A 16 -9.00 11.46 12.19
N ASN A 17 -10.07 11.09 11.49
CA ASN A 17 -10.36 9.73 11.07
C ASN A 17 -10.60 9.62 9.56
N THR A 18 -10.51 10.71 8.82
CA THR A 18 -10.72 10.71 7.36
C THR A 18 -9.62 11.47 6.62
N TRP A 19 -9.23 10.91 5.48
CA TRP A 19 -8.19 11.43 4.59
C TRP A 19 -8.65 11.35 3.15
N SER A 20 -8.37 12.38 2.35
CA SER A 20 -8.50 12.27 0.91
C SER A 20 -7.26 11.62 0.32
N VAL A 21 -7.46 10.75 -0.67
CA VAL A 21 -6.42 10.10 -1.44
C VAL A 21 -6.59 10.48 -2.91
N GLY A 22 -5.62 11.20 -3.45
CA GLY A 22 -5.80 11.90 -4.73
C GLY A 22 -6.91 12.96 -4.61
N GLU A 23 -7.78 13.03 -5.62
CA GLU A 23 -8.94 13.94 -5.59
C GLU A 23 -10.28 13.21 -5.55
N ARG A 24 -10.28 11.87 -5.63
CA ARG A 24 -11.50 11.07 -5.78
C ARG A 24 -11.68 10.04 -4.67
N LEU A 25 -10.66 9.64 -3.93
CA LEU A 25 -10.78 8.57 -2.95
C LEU A 25 -10.85 9.14 -1.53
N LEU A 26 -11.71 8.53 -0.71
CA LEU A 26 -11.83 8.79 0.72
C LEU A 26 -11.34 7.56 1.48
N LEU A 27 -10.30 7.77 2.29
CA LEU A 27 -9.84 6.83 3.28
C LEU A 27 -10.46 7.18 4.62
N SER A 28 -11.13 6.22 5.25
CA SER A 28 -11.80 6.42 6.54
C SER A 28 -11.37 5.36 7.54
N ARG A 29 -11.26 5.74 8.82
CA ARG A 29 -11.01 4.85 9.96
C ARG A 29 -12.22 4.81 10.88
N THR A 30 -12.80 3.63 11.09
CA THR A 30 -14.00 3.43 11.92
C THR A 30 -13.81 2.28 12.91
N PRO A 31 -14.49 2.29 14.06
CA PRO A 31 -14.45 1.17 15.02
C PRO A 31 -15.21 -0.07 14.51
N THR A 32 -16.12 0.12 13.56
CA THR A 32 -16.92 -0.97 12.97
C THR A 32 -16.42 -1.26 11.56
N ALA A 33 -16.26 -2.55 11.25
CA ALA A 33 -15.90 -3.00 9.91
C ALA A 33 -17.01 -2.63 8.90
N PRO A 34 -16.67 -1.90 7.83
CA PRO A 34 -17.61 -1.62 6.74
C PRO A 34 -17.99 -2.89 5.96
N ALA A 35 -18.96 -2.77 5.05
CA ALA A 35 -19.44 -3.91 4.27
C ALA A 35 -18.39 -4.44 3.27
N ASP A 36 -17.57 -3.57 2.69
CA ASP A 36 -16.59 -3.93 1.66
C ASP A 36 -15.35 -3.02 1.73
N ARG A 37 -14.26 -3.44 1.07
CA ARG A 37 -13.01 -2.69 0.85
C ARG A 37 -12.39 -2.14 2.13
N TRP A 38 -12.30 -3.00 3.15
CA TRP A 38 -11.73 -2.64 4.43
C TRP A 38 -10.56 -3.53 4.84
N TRP A 39 -9.76 -3.04 5.78
CA TRP A 39 -8.71 -3.79 6.45
C TRP A 39 -8.55 -3.34 7.89
N SER A 40 -8.01 -4.23 8.72
CA SER A 40 -7.77 -3.99 10.14
C SER A 40 -6.63 -2.98 10.35
N ASP A 41 -6.68 -2.25 11.46
CA ASP A 41 -5.52 -1.49 11.95
C ASP A 41 -4.64 -2.27 12.94
N GLY A 42 -5.02 -3.51 13.25
CA GLY A 42 -4.36 -4.40 14.21
C GLY A 42 -4.76 -4.14 15.68
N CYS A 43 -5.54 -3.09 15.95
CA CYS A 43 -5.88 -2.58 17.26
C CYS A 43 -7.40 -2.38 17.46
N GLY A 44 -8.23 -3.06 16.65
CA GLY A 44 -9.69 -3.07 16.79
C GLY A 44 -10.43 -1.97 16.05
N SER A 45 -9.75 -1.18 15.21
CA SER A 45 -10.43 -0.31 14.23
C SER A 45 -10.16 -0.81 12.80
N PHE A 46 -10.91 -0.27 11.86
CA PHE A 46 -10.90 -0.68 10.47
C PHE A 46 -10.71 0.54 9.58
N TYR A 47 -9.84 0.41 8.59
CA TYR A 47 -9.74 1.34 7.49
C TYR A 47 -10.62 0.88 6.34
N SER A 48 -11.16 1.82 5.58
CA SER A 48 -11.84 1.54 4.32
C SER A 48 -11.55 2.61 3.27
N ILE A 49 -11.67 2.22 2.01
CA ILE A 49 -11.50 3.13 0.87
C ILE A 49 -12.77 3.16 0.02
N SER A 50 -13.23 4.37 -0.27
CA SER A 50 -14.44 4.63 -1.06
C SER A 50 -14.22 5.82 -2.00
N GLU A 51 -15.15 6.05 -2.91
CA GLU A 51 -15.13 7.26 -3.73
C GLU A 51 -15.77 8.44 -2.99
N LEU A 52 -15.15 9.61 -3.09
CA LEU A 52 -15.72 10.88 -2.68
C LEU A 52 -16.93 11.21 -3.56
N ALA A 53 -18.09 11.35 -2.94
CA ALA A 53 -19.27 11.86 -3.61
C ALA A 53 -19.22 13.40 -3.69
N GLY A 54 -19.18 13.94 -4.90
CA GLY A 54 -19.27 15.39 -5.14
C GLY A 54 -17.95 16.14 -4.94
N THR A 55 -18.04 17.39 -4.46
CA THR A 55 -16.88 18.28 -4.31
C THR A 55 -15.97 17.78 -3.19
N PRO A 56 -14.64 17.65 -3.43
CA PRO A 56 -13.71 17.24 -2.39
C PRO A 56 -13.78 18.17 -1.18
N PRO A 57 -13.88 17.63 0.05
CA PRO A 57 -13.90 18.46 1.25
C PRO A 57 -12.59 19.23 1.42
N PRO A 58 -12.60 20.35 2.17
CA PRO A 58 -11.36 21.04 2.53
C PRO A 58 -10.37 20.07 3.17
N SER A 59 -9.14 20.05 2.67
CA SER A 59 -8.09 19.15 3.16
C SER A 59 -6.75 19.86 3.31
N ARG A 60 -5.98 19.40 4.29
CA ARG A 60 -4.66 19.94 4.65
C ARG A 60 -3.58 18.86 4.52
N PRO A 61 -2.29 19.23 4.42
CA PRO A 61 -1.20 18.26 4.52
C PRO A 61 -1.32 17.42 5.80
N LEU A 62 -0.82 16.18 5.76
CA LEU A 62 -0.85 15.28 6.92
C LEU A 62 -0.19 15.94 8.14
N SER A 63 -0.94 16.08 9.23
CA SER A 63 -0.38 16.50 10.52
C SER A 63 0.49 15.41 11.14
N THR A 64 1.32 15.78 12.12
CA THR A 64 2.11 14.82 12.91
C THR A 64 1.24 13.75 13.56
N LEU A 65 0.02 14.09 13.97
CA LEU A 65 -0.93 13.12 14.53
C LEU A 65 -1.42 12.14 13.46
N SER A 66 -1.76 12.61 12.27
CA SER A 66 -2.13 11.75 11.14
C SER A 66 -0.99 10.83 10.70
N SER A 67 0.26 11.26 10.81
CA SER A 67 1.43 10.43 10.50
C SER A 67 1.58 9.18 11.38
N ASN A 68 0.90 9.12 12.53
CA ASN A 68 0.82 7.90 13.34
C ASN A 68 -0.10 6.84 12.71
N PHE A 69 -1.08 7.26 11.90
CA PHE A 69 -2.07 6.39 11.26
C PHE A 69 -1.72 6.08 9.81
N VAL A 70 -1.26 7.11 9.09
CA VAL A 70 -0.92 7.04 7.66
C VAL A 70 0.55 7.44 7.49
N ARG A 71 1.44 6.45 7.50
CA ARG A 71 2.89 6.67 7.52
C ARG A 71 3.50 6.46 6.15
N LEU A 72 4.11 7.48 5.57
CA LEU A 72 4.94 7.34 4.37
C LEU A 72 6.18 6.49 4.71
N ILE A 73 6.36 5.35 4.04
CA ILE A 73 7.46 4.41 4.28
C ILE A 73 8.44 4.31 3.10
N TYR A 74 8.04 4.82 1.94
CA TYR A 74 8.88 4.87 0.76
C TYR A 74 8.42 5.99 -0.17
N GLU A 75 9.38 6.73 -0.74
CA GLU A 75 9.15 7.66 -1.83
C GLU A 75 10.25 7.54 -2.89
N ALA A 76 9.87 7.71 -4.15
CA ALA A 76 10.76 7.75 -5.30
C ALA A 76 10.37 8.96 -6.15
N GLY A 77 10.70 10.15 -5.66
CA GLY A 77 10.40 11.43 -6.30
C GLY A 77 8.91 11.55 -6.64
N ASP A 78 8.64 11.90 -7.90
CA ASP A 78 7.28 12.06 -8.44
C ASP A 78 6.73 10.78 -9.11
N SER A 79 7.45 9.67 -9.05
CA SER A 79 7.05 8.42 -9.72
C SER A 79 6.29 7.47 -8.81
N SER A 80 6.66 7.35 -7.54
CA SER A 80 6.02 6.39 -6.62
C SER A 80 6.12 6.82 -5.17
N ALA A 81 5.08 6.52 -4.40
CA ALA A 81 5.11 6.59 -2.93
C ALA A 81 4.30 5.44 -2.32
N VAL A 82 4.70 5.02 -1.13
CA VAL A 82 4.05 3.93 -0.38
C VAL A 82 3.81 4.35 1.06
N TRP A 83 2.58 4.15 1.52
CA TRP A 83 2.18 4.39 2.90
C TRP A 83 1.82 3.08 3.59
N ALA A 84 2.23 2.95 4.84
CA ALA A 84 1.71 1.95 5.77
C ALA A 84 0.48 2.52 6.47
N ILE A 85 -0.64 1.79 6.41
CA ILE A 85 -1.94 2.19 6.95
C ILE A 85 -2.57 0.97 7.60
N GLY A 86 -2.46 0.84 8.92
CA GLY A 86 -2.87 -0.38 9.61
C GLY A 86 -2.18 -1.63 9.06
N ASP A 87 -2.95 -2.67 8.78
CA ASP A 87 -2.50 -3.94 8.18
C ASP A 87 -2.52 -3.92 6.65
N ALA A 88 -2.35 -2.75 6.02
CA ALA A 88 -2.19 -2.63 4.58
C ALA A 88 -1.11 -1.62 4.16
N PHE A 89 -0.73 -1.72 2.89
CA PHE A 89 0.08 -0.74 2.20
C PHE A 89 -0.72 -0.11 1.07
N LEU A 90 -0.75 1.22 1.03
CA LEU A 90 -1.24 1.97 -0.13
C LEU A 90 -0.04 2.40 -0.98
N LYS A 91 0.01 1.93 -2.22
CA LYS A 91 1.01 2.30 -3.22
C LYS A 91 0.35 3.22 -4.24
N ILE A 92 0.95 4.39 -4.47
CA ILE A 92 0.53 5.32 -5.51
C ILE A 92 1.69 5.50 -6.47
N LYS A 93 1.43 5.28 -7.76
CA LYS A 93 2.43 5.37 -8.82
C LYS A 93 1.94 6.28 -9.94
N SER A 94 2.83 7.08 -10.52
CA SER A 94 2.58 7.82 -11.74
C SER A 94 2.50 6.87 -12.94
N PHE A 95 1.76 7.30 -13.95
CA PHE A 95 1.45 6.50 -15.13
C PHE A 95 2.56 6.62 -16.18
N ASP A 96 3.68 5.94 -15.94
CA ASP A 96 4.86 6.22 -16.76
C ASP A 96 4.79 5.51 -18.13
N HIS A 97 4.10 4.35 -18.21
CA HIS A 97 3.87 3.64 -19.47
C HIS A 97 2.50 2.91 -19.50
N PRO A 98 1.67 3.11 -20.53
CA PRO A 98 0.35 2.50 -20.63
C PRO A 98 0.41 0.98 -20.80
N GLU A 99 1.42 0.47 -21.52
CA GLU A 99 1.58 -0.94 -21.89
C GLU A 99 2.10 -1.84 -20.76
N THR A 100 2.60 -1.28 -19.65
CA THR A 100 3.10 -2.08 -18.53
C THR A 100 1.96 -2.85 -17.87
N THR A 101 2.07 -4.17 -17.80
CA THR A 101 1.14 -5.04 -17.05
C THR A 101 0.99 -4.53 -15.63
N ARG A 102 -0.25 -4.42 -15.16
CA ARG A 102 -0.52 -3.88 -13.83
C ARG A 102 -0.14 -4.84 -12.74
N GLU A 103 0.39 -4.29 -11.65
CA GLU A 103 0.82 -5.06 -10.48
C GLU A 103 -0.32 -5.94 -9.93
N HIS A 104 -1.57 -5.46 -9.92
CA HIS A 104 -2.71 -6.27 -9.49
C HIS A 104 -3.00 -7.47 -10.43
N VAL A 105 -2.79 -7.30 -11.75
CA VAL A 105 -2.92 -8.39 -12.74
C VAL A 105 -1.81 -9.42 -12.53
N THR A 106 -0.57 -8.96 -12.35
CA THR A 106 0.55 -9.85 -12.04
C THR A 106 0.32 -10.60 -10.72
N LEU A 107 -0.13 -9.92 -9.67
CA LEU A 107 -0.45 -10.55 -8.39
C LEU A 107 -1.56 -11.60 -8.54
N ALA A 108 -2.61 -11.35 -9.33
CA ALA A 108 -3.65 -12.33 -9.61
C ALA A 108 -3.10 -13.58 -10.32
N ALA A 109 -2.24 -13.40 -11.32
CA ALA A 109 -1.58 -14.50 -12.02
C ALA A 109 -0.66 -15.30 -11.08
N VAL A 110 0.16 -14.62 -10.27
CA VAL A 110 0.99 -15.26 -9.27
C VAL A 110 0.12 -15.98 -8.24
N HIS A 111 -1.03 -15.41 -7.85
CA HIS A 111 -1.97 -16.04 -6.92
C HIS A 111 -2.44 -17.43 -7.38
N ALA A 112 -2.64 -17.61 -8.68
CA ALA A 112 -3.04 -18.89 -9.28
C ALA A 112 -1.92 -19.95 -9.33
N MET A 113 -0.66 -19.59 -9.06
CA MET A 113 0.48 -20.50 -9.09
C MET A 113 0.68 -21.22 -7.74
N ARG A 114 1.16 -22.48 -7.79
CA ARG A 114 1.64 -23.20 -6.61
C ARG A 114 2.93 -22.56 -6.08
N ARG A 115 2.91 -22.06 -4.83
CA ARG A 115 4.04 -21.35 -4.20
C ARG A 115 4.28 -21.82 -2.78
N SER A 116 5.53 -21.68 -2.34
CA SER A 116 6.00 -22.02 -0.99
C SER A 116 6.04 -20.81 -0.04
N PHE A 117 5.56 -19.65 -0.50
CA PHE A 117 5.61 -18.39 0.23
C PHE A 117 4.31 -17.58 0.04
N THR A 118 4.03 -16.75 1.04
CA THR A 118 2.87 -15.85 1.05
C THR A 118 3.15 -14.61 0.23
N ILE A 119 2.16 -14.13 -0.50
CA ILE A 119 2.17 -12.83 -1.19
C ILE A 119 0.99 -12.00 -0.70
N PRO A 120 0.98 -10.67 -0.90
CA PRO A 120 -0.11 -9.85 -0.41
C PRO A 120 -1.37 -10.06 -1.25
N ASN A 121 -2.52 -9.85 -0.63
CA ASN A 121 -3.80 -9.77 -1.31
C ASN A 121 -4.04 -8.35 -1.81
N VAL A 122 -4.67 -8.22 -2.98
CA VAL A 122 -5.13 -6.93 -3.49
C VAL A 122 -6.46 -6.59 -2.80
N LEU A 123 -6.47 -5.53 -2.01
CA LEU A 123 -7.66 -5.07 -1.27
C LEU A 123 -8.44 -4.01 -2.06
N PHE A 124 -7.73 -3.23 -2.86
CA PHE A 124 -8.31 -2.20 -3.72
C PHE A 124 -7.31 -1.85 -4.82
N HIS A 125 -7.80 -1.53 -6.02
CA HIS A 125 -7.01 -0.86 -7.05
C HIS A 125 -7.89 0.05 -7.88
N ASP A 126 -7.32 1.16 -8.36
CA ASP A 126 -7.98 2.07 -9.28
C ASP A 126 -6.95 2.91 -10.06
N GLU A 127 -7.37 3.51 -11.17
CA GLU A 127 -6.54 4.36 -12.02
C GLU A 127 -7.26 5.68 -12.35
N TRP A 128 -6.66 6.79 -11.94
CA TRP A 128 -7.27 8.11 -12.13
C TRP A 128 -6.22 9.23 -12.16
N ALA A 129 -6.47 10.28 -12.95
CA ALA A 129 -5.58 11.44 -13.15
C ALA A 129 -4.10 11.12 -13.38
N GLY A 130 -3.82 10.07 -14.18
CA GLY A 130 -2.45 9.65 -14.46
C GLY A 130 -1.75 9.00 -13.26
N ARG A 131 -2.53 8.43 -12.33
CA ARG A 131 -2.02 7.68 -11.18
C ARG A 131 -2.69 6.33 -11.05
N ARG A 132 -1.93 5.38 -10.52
CA ARG A 132 -2.41 4.06 -10.13
C ARG A 132 -2.40 3.99 -8.62
N TYR A 133 -3.51 3.56 -8.06
CA TYR A 133 -3.73 3.37 -6.63
C TYR A 133 -3.85 1.87 -6.41
N LEU A 134 -3.08 1.34 -5.46
CA LEU A 134 -3.08 -0.08 -5.15
C LEU A 134 -2.96 -0.26 -3.64
N VAL A 135 -3.98 -0.84 -3.02
CA VAL A 135 -3.97 -1.23 -1.61
C VAL A 135 -3.71 -2.72 -1.53
N LEU A 136 -2.67 -3.10 -0.80
CA LEU A 136 -2.22 -4.46 -0.59
C LEU A 136 -2.28 -4.83 0.89
N SER A 137 -2.69 -6.05 1.23
CA SER A 137 -2.58 -6.54 2.60
C SER A 137 -1.11 -6.59 3.04
N LYS A 138 -0.83 -6.23 4.28
CA LYS A 138 0.49 -6.37 4.87
C LYS A 138 0.78 -7.84 5.15
N ILE A 139 1.97 -8.30 4.77
CA ILE A 139 2.47 -9.62 5.18
C ILE A 139 3.17 -9.45 6.53
N PRO A 140 2.80 -10.22 7.58
CA PRO A 140 3.51 -10.20 8.85
C PRO A 140 5.00 -10.56 8.69
N GLY A 141 5.86 -9.82 9.39
CA GLY A 141 7.30 -10.04 9.37
C GLY A 141 8.09 -8.72 9.34
N CYS A 142 9.40 -8.84 9.19
CA CYS A 142 10.32 -7.74 8.96
C CYS A 142 11.04 -7.91 7.62
N THR A 143 11.69 -6.85 7.14
CA THR A 143 12.48 -6.96 5.93
C THR A 143 13.71 -7.83 6.19
N LEU A 144 14.20 -8.52 5.15
CA LEU A 144 15.45 -9.26 5.26
C LEU A 144 16.59 -8.34 5.70
N ALA A 145 16.63 -7.09 5.22
CA ALA A 145 17.64 -6.11 5.62
C ALA A 145 17.63 -5.78 7.12
N ASP A 146 16.46 -5.76 7.75
CA ASP A 146 16.36 -5.56 9.20
C ASP A 146 16.80 -6.80 9.97
N ALA A 147 16.31 -7.98 9.57
CA ALA A 147 16.62 -9.24 10.22
C ALA A 147 18.11 -9.62 10.07
N TRP A 148 18.71 -9.33 8.91
CA TRP A 148 20.09 -9.69 8.58
C TRP A 148 21.11 -9.15 9.59
N LYS A 149 20.81 -8.00 10.21
CA LYS A 149 21.68 -7.34 11.19
C LYS A 149 21.84 -8.14 12.48
N THR A 150 20.87 -8.99 12.82
CA THR A 150 20.84 -9.77 14.07
C THR A 150 20.89 -11.28 13.83
N MET A 151 20.90 -11.73 12.57
CA MET A 151 21.03 -13.15 12.20
C MET A 151 22.46 -13.66 12.40
N ASP A 152 22.58 -14.90 12.88
CA ASP A 152 23.83 -15.65 12.82
C ASP A 152 24.14 -16.12 11.39
N GLU A 153 25.39 -16.55 11.16
CA GLU A 153 25.85 -16.97 9.83
C GLU A 153 25.11 -18.21 9.31
N ALA A 154 24.72 -19.13 10.19
CA ALA A 154 23.95 -20.31 9.80
C ALA A 154 22.58 -19.91 9.22
N THR A 155 21.89 -18.96 9.86
CA THR A 155 20.60 -18.43 9.43
C THR A 155 20.71 -17.62 8.14
N LYS A 156 21.78 -16.84 7.97
CA LYS A 156 22.07 -16.13 6.71
C LYS A 156 22.28 -17.11 5.56
N CYS A 157 23.12 -18.13 5.75
CA CYS A 157 23.36 -19.18 4.77
C CYS A 157 22.06 -19.93 4.40
N HIS A 158 21.25 -20.29 5.40
CA HIS A 158 19.95 -20.91 5.16
C HIS A 158 19.02 -20.01 4.34
N SER A 159 18.95 -18.72 4.67
CA SER A 159 18.11 -17.73 3.97
C SER A 159 18.53 -17.56 2.50
N LEU A 160 19.84 -17.51 2.24
CA LEU A 160 20.38 -17.45 0.88
C LEU A 160 20.04 -18.70 0.07
N ASN A 161 20.26 -19.89 0.64
CA ASN A 161 19.92 -21.16 -0.01
C ASN A 161 18.42 -21.27 -0.34
N ARG A 162 17.57 -20.78 0.56
CA ARG A 162 16.12 -20.73 0.33
C ARG A 162 15.75 -19.75 -0.78
N TYR A 163 16.40 -18.59 -0.84
CA TYR A 163 16.20 -17.62 -1.93
C TYR A 163 16.60 -18.23 -3.29
N LEU A 164 17.80 -18.82 -3.38
CA LEU A 164 18.32 -19.44 -4.60
C LEU A 164 17.44 -20.60 -5.06
N SER A 165 17.00 -21.47 -4.14
CA SER A 165 16.16 -22.62 -4.51
C SER A 165 14.77 -22.21 -5.03
N ASN A 166 14.22 -21.08 -4.57
CA ASN A 166 12.99 -20.53 -5.12
C ASN A 166 13.22 -19.85 -6.48
N ALA A 167 14.33 -19.11 -6.64
CA ALA A 167 14.67 -18.44 -7.90
C ALA A 167 14.96 -19.42 -9.05
N MET A 168 15.46 -20.62 -8.76
CA MET A 168 15.70 -21.67 -9.76
C MET A 168 14.45 -22.48 -10.13
N ARG A 169 13.34 -22.33 -9.40
CA ARG A 169 12.09 -23.09 -9.62
C ARG A 169 10.98 -22.27 -10.30
N SER A 170 11.20 -20.96 -10.48
CA SER A 170 10.31 -20.02 -11.18
C SER A 170 10.75 -19.81 -12.61
#